data_AF-A0A7X7Z785-F1
#
_entry.id   AF-A0A7X7Z785-F1
#
_cell.length_a   1.000
_cell.length_b   1.000
_cell.length_c   1.000
_cell.angle_alpha   90.00
_cell.angle_beta   90.00
_cell.angle_gamma   90.00
#
_symmetry.space_group_name_H-M   'P 1'
#
loop_
_entity.id
_entity.type
_entity.pdbx_description
1 polymer ?
#
loop_
_entity_poly.entity_id
_entity_poly.type
_entity_poly.pdbx_seq_one_letter_code
_entity_poly.pdbx_strand_id
1 'polypeptide(L)' 'MPKMRTHRATKKRLEITGTGLVMRGRPGNSHLAPAKNQKRIRHLRKKSRVSAADMKRLKKQVANFR' A
#
# COMPACT_ATOMS: atom_id res chain seq x y z
N MET A 1 22.85 8.22 -20.22
CA MET A 1 21.41 8.33 -19.93
C MET A 1 21.14 7.97 -18.48
N PRO A 2 20.58 8.88 -17.65
CA PRO A 2 20.29 8.56 -16.25
C PRO A 2 19.11 7.58 -16.14
N LYS A 3 19.31 6.47 -15.41
CA LYS A 3 18.23 5.50 -15.12
C LYS A 3 17.17 6.15 -14.24
N MET A 4 15.89 5.87 -14.52
CA MET A 4 14.77 6.35 -13.69
C MET A 4 14.93 5.91 -12.23
N ARG A 5 14.84 6.85 -11.30
CA ARG A 5 14.89 6.57 -9.86
C ARG A 5 13.51 6.15 -9.35
N THR A 6 13.51 5.14 -8.48
CA THR A 6 12.28 4.72 -7.80
C THR A 6 12.00 5.61 -6.59
N HIS A 7 10.72 5.94 -6.37
CA HIS A 7 10.31 6.72 -5.21
C HIS A 7 10.39 5.85 -3.94
N ARG A 8 11.42 6.08 -3.12
CA ARG A 8 11.74 5.22 -1.97
C ARG A 8 10.60 5.11 -0.96
N ALA A 9 9.87 6.20 -0.69
CA ALA A 9 8.77 6.17 0.28
C ALA A 9 7.60 5.31 -0.19
N THR A 10 7.30 5.31 -1.49
CA THR A 10 6.25 4.45 -2.08
C THR A 10 6.70 2.99 -2.06
N LYS A 11 7.95 2.71 -2.45
CA LYS A 11 8.52 1.35 -2.41
C LYS A 11 8.51 0.73 -1.01
N LYS A 12 8.75 1.52 0.04
CA LYS A 12 8.72 1.05 1.44
C LYS A 12 7.32 0.65 1.93
N ARG A 13 6.25 1.25 1.39
CA ARG A 13 4.88 1.12 1.91
C ARG A 13 4.03 0.08 1.17
N LEU A 14 4.47 -0.31 -0.02
CA LEU A 14 3.74 -1.21 -0.90
C LEU A 14 4.47 -2.53 -1.02
N GLU A 15 3.67 -3.59 -1.09
CA GLU A 15 4.14 -4.94 -1.35
C GLU A 15 3.52 -5.44 -2.65
N ILE A 16 4.31 -6.10 -3.48
CA ILE A 16 3.87 -6.67 -4.75
C ILE A 16 3.82 -8.18 -4.56
N THR A 17 2.66 -8.79 -4.74
CA THR A 17 2.50 -10.25 -4.68
C THR A 17 3.10 -10.91 -5.92
N GLY A 18 3.35 -12.22 -5.87
CA GLY A 18 3.83 -12.98 -7.04
C GLY A 18 2.89 -12.93 -8.26
N THR A 19 1.61 -12.62 -8.03
CA THR A 19 0.58 -12.43 -9.08
C THR A 19 0.48 -10.98 -9.58
N GLY A 20 1.34 -10.07 -9.13
CA GLY A 20 1.35 -8.66 -9.55
C GLY A 20 0.32 -7.76 -8.86
N LEU A 21 -0.32 -8.24 -7.78
CA LEU A 21 -1.24 -7.41 -6.99
C LEU A 21 -0.46 -6.49 -6.05
N VAL A 22 -0.90 -5.24 -5.95
CA VAL A 22 -0.31 -4.26 -5.03
C VAL A 22 -1.09 -4.24 -3.73
N MET A 23 -0.39 -4.59 -2.65
CA MET A 23 -0.90 -4.64 -1.30
C MET A 23 -0.39 -3.45 -0.49
N ARG A 24 -1.27 -2.91 0.38
CA ARG A 24 -0.97 -1.83 1.30
C ARG A 24 -1.55 -2.08 2.69
N GLY A 25 -0.91 -1.50 3.70
CA GLY A 25 -1.49 -1.39 5.04
C GLY A 25 -2.70 -0.44 5.06
N ARG A 26 -3.67 -0.70 5.93
CA ARG A 26 -4.80 0.21 6.16
C ARG A 26 -4.41 1.29 7.18
N PRO A 27 -4.74 2.57 6.93
CA PRO A 27 -4.45 3.65 7.87
C PRO A 27 -5.37 3.60 9.08
N GLY A 28 -4.97 4.27 10.16
CA GLY A 28 -5.84 4.50 11.31
C GLY A 28 -5.96 3.34 12.28
N ASN A 29 -4.99 2.42 12.34
CA ASN A 29 -4.93 1.43 13.44
C ASN A 29 -4.17 1.95 14.68
N SER A 30 -3.28 2.93 14.52
CA SER A 30 -2.29 3.29 15.57
C SER A 30 -2.84 4.17 16.70
N HIS A 31 -3.72 5.13 16.42
CA HIS A 31 -4.20 6.10 17.42
C HIS A 31 -5.70 5.98 17.66
N LEU A 32 -6.17 6.21 18.89
CA LEU A 32 -7.57 6.07 19.32
C LEU A 32 -8.16 4.68 19.08
N ALA A 33 -7.39 3.62 19.28
CA ALA A 33 -7.92 2.26 19.19
C ALA A 33 -9.09 1.98 20.18
N PRO A 34 -9.07 2.46 21.44
CA PRO A 34 -10.16 2.21 22.39
C PRO A 34 -11.54 2.72 21.93
N ALA A 35 -11.58 3.84 21.21
CA ALA A 35 -12.82 4.43 20.70
C ALA A 35 -13.40 3.70 19.46
N LYS A 36 -12.76 2.63 18.99
CA LYS A 36 -13.16 1.92 17.77
C LYS A 36 -13.76 0.59 18.13
N ASN A 37 -14.83 0.23 17.43
CA ASN A 37 -15.37 -1.13 17.50
C ASN A 37 -14.27 -2.17 17.19
N GLN A 38 -14.19 -3.24 17.97
CA GLN A 38 -13.27 -4.36 17.78
C GLN A 38 -13.34 -4.94 16.36
N LYS A 39 -14.51 -4.96 15.70
CA LYS A 39 -14.64 -5.37 14.29
C LYS A 39 -13.82 -4.47 13.36
N ARG A 40 -13.88 -3.15 13.56
CA ARG A 40 -13.12 -2.16 12.79
C ARG A 40 -11.62 -2.32 13.01
N ILE A 41 -11.17 -2.51 14.26
CA ILE A 41 -9.76 -2.74 14.58
C ILE A 41 -9.24 -4.00 13.85
N ARG A 42 -9.97 -5.11 13.93
CA ARG A 42 -9.62 -6.36 13.22
C ARG A 42 -9.53 -6.17 11.70
N HIS A 43 -10.42 -5.37 11.12
CA HIS A 43 -10.35 -5.04 9.70
C HIS A 43 -9.11 -4.19 9.39
N LEU A 44 -8.81 -3.16 10.17
CA LEU A 44 -7.67 -2.26 9.94
C LEU A 44 -6.30 -2.96 10.09
N ARG A 45 -6.21 -4.08 10.83
CA ARG A 45 -4.99 -4.90 10.91
C ARG A 45 -4.64 -5.62 9.60
N LYS A 46 -5.63 -5.94 8.77
CA LYS A 46 -5.42 -6.70 7.54
C LYS A 46 -4.94 -5.80 6.40
N LYS A 47 -3.98 -6.28 5.63
CA LYS A 47 -3.56 -5.63 4.37
C LYS A 47 -4.73 -5.62 3.37
N SER A 48 -4.72 -4.63 2.49
CA SER A 48 -5.74 -4.47 1.45
C SER A 48 -5.11 -4.17 0.10
N ARG A 49 -5.78 -4.56 -0.97
CA ARG A 49 -5.40 -4.21 -2.33
C ARG A 49 -5.55 -2.70 -2.54
N VAL A 50 -4.64 -2.13 -3.33
CA VAL A 50 -4.79 -0.75 -3.80
C VAL A 50 -5.94 -0.65 -4.80
N SER A 51 -6.66 0.48 -4.78
CA SER A 51 -7.74 0.75 -5.73
C SER A 51 -7.21 0.82 -7.17
N ALA A 52 -8.03 0.42 -8.14
CA ALA A 52 -7.68 0.49 -9.55
C ALA A 52 -7.31 1.92 -10.01
N ALA A 53 -7.97 2.94 -9.45
CA ALA A 53 -7.71 4.35 -9.78
C ALA A 53 -6.26 4.79 -9.46
N ASP A 54 -5.69 4.30 -8.37
CA ASP A 54 -4.34 4.68 -7.92
C ASP A 54 -3.23 3.96 -8.67
N MET A 55 -3.55 2.87 -9.39
CA MET A 55 -2.56 2.01 -10.04
C MET A 55 -1.72 2.76 -11.08
N LYS A 56 -2.33 3.68 -11.86
CA LYS A 56 -1.61 4.48 -12.86
C LYS A 56 -0.51 5.33 -12.22
N ARG A 57 -0.80 5.94 -11.07
CA ARG A 57 0.17 6.76 -10.32
C ARG A 57 1.30 5.92 -9.75
N LEU A 58 0.98 4.75 -9.19
CA LEU A 58 1.96 3.86 -8.59
C LEU A 58 2.93 3.27 -9.60
N LYS A 59 2.43 2.90 -10.79
CA LYS A 59 3.27 2.44 -11.93
C LYS A 59 4.35 3.44 -12.33
N LYS A 60 4.06 4.74 -12.26
CA LYS A 60 5.06 5.78 -12.55
C LYS A 60 6.12 5.94 -11.45
N GLN A 61 5.77 5.64 -10.19
CA GLN A 61 6.64 5.86 -9.04
C GLN A 61 7.55 4.68 -8.71
N VAL A 62 7.10 3.46 -9.03
CA VAL A 62 7.84 2.22 -8.75
C VAL A 62 8.09 1.53 -10.09
N ALA A 63 9.35 1.48 -10.51
CA ALA A 63 9.75 0.92 -11.79
C ALA A 63 9.67 -0.63 -11.87
N ASN A 64 9.40 -1.30 -10.74
CA ASN A 64 9.47 -2.76 -10.62
C ASN A 64 8.08 -3.41 -10.54
N PHE A 65 7.16 -3.06 -11.45
CA PHE A 65 6.01 -3.92 -11.71
C PHE A 65 6.49 -5.02 -12.64
N ARG A 66 6.87 -6.16 -12.07
CA ARG A 66 7.19 -7.36 -12.85
C ARG A 66 5.91 -8.16 -13.07
#